data_AF-B4QAB6-F1
#
_entry.id   AF-B4QAB6-F1
#
_cell.length_a   1.000
_cell.length_b   1.000
_cell.length_c   1.000
_cell.angle_alpha   90.00
_cell.angle_beta   90.00
_cell.angle_gamma   90.00
#
_symmetry.space_group_name_H-M   'P 1'
#
loop_
_entity.id
_entity.type
_entity.pdbx_description
1 polymer ?
#
loop_
_entity_poly.entity_id
_entity_poly.type
_entity_poly.pdbx_seq_one_letter_code
_entity_poly.pdbx_strand_id
1 'polypeptide(L)'
;MLEAAKVAKAPFTANQEIPDLDWQVFLRETASQIISEQTPAKLEKIRERLYELLTQGVPPNLIFRGLVEQLVNNCDMSIKAKTLEFATEYEHRMQSGAKHIFHLEAFVAQFMNIYKKFLSELVMTDDF
;
A
#
# COMPACT_ATOMS: atom_id res chain seq x y z
N MET A 1 -18.12 10.25 -7.06
CA MET A 1 -18.86 9.26 -6.25
C MET A 1 -20.25 9.71 -5.79
N LEU A 2 -20.61 11.00 -5.84
CA LEU A 2 -21.93 11.46 -5.38
C LEU A 2 -23.10 10.93 -6.23
N GLU A 3 -22.91 10.79 -7.54
CA GLU A 3 -23.88 10.11 -8.43
C GLU A 3 -24.02 8.62 -8.08
N ALA A 4 -22.93 7.92 -7.81
CA ALA A 4 -22.97 6.52 -7.38
C ALA A 4 -23.68 6.37 -6.02
N ALA A 5 -23.43 7.28 -5.08
CA ALA A 5 -24.14 7.32 -3.80
C ALA A 5 -25.64 7.56 -4.00
N LYS A 6 -26.04 8.48 -4.89
CA LYS A 6 -27.45 8.73 -5.24
C LYS A 6 -28.14 7.49 -5.79
N VAL A 7 -27.48 6.76 -6.69
CA VAL A 7 -28.03 5.51 -7.26
C VAL A 7 -28.13 4.43 -6.19
N ALA A 8 -27.15 4.31 -5.31
CA ALA A 8 -27.15 3.32 -4.23
C ALA A 8 -28.28 3.58 -3.20
N LYS A 9 -28.47 4.83 -2.79
CA LYS A 9 -29.51 5.22 -1.83
C LYS A 9 -29.88 6.69 -1.95
N ALA A 10 -31.17 6.95 -2.21
CA ALA A 10 -31.77 8.28 -2.19
C ALA A 10 -33.07 8.27 -1.34
N PRO A 11 -33.38 9.32 -0.55
CA PRO A 11 -32.64 10.58 -0.39
C PRO A 11 -31.33 10.41 0.40
N PHE A 12 -30.41 11.38 0.26
CA PHE A 12 -29.14 11.37 0.97
C PHE A 12 -29.35 11.41 2.50
N THR A 13 -28.62 10.55 3.22
CA THR A 13 -28.60 10.57 4.69
C THR A 13 -27.25 11.06 5.21
N ALA A 14 -27.22 11.70 6.39
CA ALA A 14 -25.98 12.24 6.97
C ALA A 14 -24.86 11.19 7.12
N ASN A 15 -25.21 9.93 7.39
CA ASN A 15 -24.26 8.82 7.57
C ASN A 15 -24.23 7.87 6.36
N GLN A 16 -24.48 8.38 5.15
CA GLN A 16 -24.41 7.54 3.95
C GLN A 16 -22.96 7.24 3.60
N GLU A 17 -22.63 5.95 3.50
CA GLU A 17 -21.34 5.53 2.98
C GLU A 17 -21.23 5.90 1.50
N ILE A 18 -20.13 6.58 1.18
CA ILE A 18 -19.78 6.89 -0.20
C ILE A 18 -19.02 5.67 -0.72
N PRO A 19 -19.43 5.07 -1.85
CA PRO A 19 -18.71 3.94 -2.40
C PRO A 19 -17.27 4.36 -2.74
N ASP A 20 -16.30 3.50 -2.40
CA ASP A 20 -14.91 3.63 -2.83
C ASP A 20 -14.77 3.20 -4.31
N LEU A 21 -13.71 3.66 -4.99
CA LEU A 21 -13.41 3.16 -6.34
C LEU A 21 -12.78 1.77 -6.27
N ASP A 22 -13.05 0.92 -7.26
CA ASP A 22 -12.53 -0.46 -7.30
C ASP A 22 -11.01 -0.53 -7.14
N TRP A 23 -10.27 0.37 -7.80
CA TRP A 23 -8.81 0.42 -7.68
C TRP A 23 -8.33 0.79 -6.27
N GLN A 24 -9.10 1.58 -5.52
CA GLN A 24 -8.77 1.95 -4.13
C GLN A 24 -8.96 0.77 -3.19
N VAL A 25 -10.05 0.01 -3.38
CA VAL A 25 -10.31 -1.23 -2.64
C VAL A 25 -9.21 -2.24 -2.93
N PHE A 26 -8.89 -2.46 -4.21
CA PHE A 26 -7.83 -3.36 -4.64
C PHE A 26 -6.46 -2.98 -4.10
N LEU A 27 -6.14 -1.68 -4.04
CA LEU A 27 -4.91 -1.17 -3.45
C LEU A 27 -4.85 -1.40 -1.94
N ARG A 28 -5.96 -1.18 -1.22
CA ARG A 28 -6.07 -1.44 0.22
C ARG A 28 -5.85 -2.91 0.54
N GLU A 29 -6.48 -3.81 -0.21
CA GLU A 29 -6.26 -5.25 -0.09
C GLU A 29 -4.80 -5.63 -0.38
N THR A 30 -4.19 -4.99 -1.38
CA THR A 30 -2.76 -5.19 -1.70
C THR A 30 -1.88 -4.81 -0.51
N ALA A 31 -2.15 -3.67 0.13
CA ALA A 31 -1.44 -3.25 1.34
C ALA A 31 -1.64 -4.24 2.50
N SER A 32 -2.86 -4.72 2.73
CA SER A 32 -3.12 -5.77 3.73
C SER A 32 -2.33 -7.04 3.47
N GLN A 33 -2.21 -7.45 2.20
CA GLN A 33 -1.44 -8.61 1.79
C GLN A 33 0.08 -8.43 1.99
N ILE A 34 0.59 -7.20 1.86
CA ILE A 34 2.01 -6.88 2.14
C ILE A 34 2.30 -7.02 3.64
N ILE A 35 1.37 -6.62 4.50
CA ILE A 35 1.50 -6.69 5.96
C ILE A 35 1.34 -8.12 6.47
N SER A 36 0.48 -8.92 5.84
CA SER A 36 0.20 -10.29 6.29
C SER A 36 1.37 -11.25 6.15
N GLU A 37 2.23 -11.08 5.13
CA GLU A 37 3.29 -12.05 4.85
C GLU A 37 4.49 -11.40 4.14
N GLN A 38 5.70 -11.63 4.64
CA GLN A 38 6.96 -11.11 4.09
C GLN A 38 7.84 -12.25 3.53
N THR A 39 7.40 -12.82 2.40
CA THR A 39 8.12 -13.86 1.64
C THR A 39 8.36 -13.43 0.19
N PRO A 40 9.41 -13.96 -0.48
CA PRO A 40 9.66 -13.68 -1.90
C PRO A 40 8.50 -14.08 -2.81
N ALA A 41 7.84 -15.21 -2.52
CA ALA A 41 6.67 -15.68 -3.28
C ALA A 41 5.47 -14.72 -3.12
N LYS A 42 5.30 -14.12 -1.93
CA LYS A 42 4.28 -13.09 -1.73
C LYS A 42 4.61 -11.82 -2.50
N LEU A 43 5.87 -11.37 -2.48
CA LEU A 43 6.32 -10.21 -3.23
C LEU A 43 6.05 -10.34 -4.73
N GLU A 44 6.25 -11.53 -5.31
CA GLU A 44 5.93 -11.82 -6.71
C GLU A 44 4.44 -11.61 -7.02
N LYS A 45 3.55 -12.11 -6.16
CA LYS A 45 2.10 -11.89 -6.28
C LYS A 45 1.73 -10.41 -6.12
N ILE A 46 2.41 -9.68 -5.22
CA ILE A 46 2.18 -8.23 -5.08
C ILE A 46 2.63 -7.50 -6.34
N ARG A 47 3.75 -7.88 -6.96
CA ARG A 47 4.19 -7.31 -8.25
C ARG A 47 3.11 -7.50 -9.33
N GLU A 48 2.49 -8.67 -9.42
CA GLU A 48 1.37 -8.91 -10.35
C GLU A 48 0.20 -7.95 -10.10
N ARG A 49 -0.20 -7.75 -8.84
CA ARG A 49 -1.26 -6.79 -8.48
C ARG A 49 -0.90 -5.35 -8.82
N LEU A 50 0.35 -4.95 -8.61
CA LEU A 50 0.83 -3.62 -9.00
C LEU A 50 0.80 -3.43 -10.52
N TYR A 51 1.15 -4.48 -11.28
CA TYR A 51 1.00 -4.49 -12.74
C TYR A 51 -0.45 -4.34 -13.19
N GLU A 52 -1.39 -5.00 -12.50
CA GLU A 52 -2.81 -4.90 -12.82
C GLU A 52 -3.32 -3.45 -12.67
N LEU A 53 -2.98 -2.79 -11.56
CA LEU A 53 -3.32 -1.38 -11.34
C LEU A 53 -2.73 -0.45 -12.40
N LEU A 54 -1.47 -0.66 -12.77
CA LEU A 54 -0.82 0.11 -13.84
C LEU A 54 -1.50 -0.13 -15.20
N THR A 55 -1.89 -1.37 -15.49
CA THR A 55 -2.55 -1.75 -16.74
C THR A 55 -3.97 -1.18 -16.84
N GLN A 56 -4.67 -1.04 -15.72
CA GLN A 56 -5.96 -0.35 -15.61
C GLN A 56 -5.85 1.17 -15.74
N GLY A 57 -4.63 1.71 -15.89
CA GLY A 57 -4.39 3.14 -16.11
C GLY A 57 -4.30 3.97 -14.82
N VAL A 58 -4.14 3.34 -13.66
CA VAL A 58 -3.96 4.06 -12.40
C VAL A 58 -2.55 4.69 -12.38
N PRO A 59 -2.41 6.01 -12.14
CA PRO A 59 -1.13 6.68 -12.14
C PRO A 59 -0.15 6.09 -11.08
N PRO A 60 1.13 5.84 -11.42
CA PRO A 60 2.09 5.23 -10.50
C PRO A 60 2.30 6.01 -9.20
N ASN A 61 2.31 7.35 -9.27
CA ASN A 61 2.40 8.22 -8.10
C ASN A 61 1.19 8.07 -7.17
N LEU A 62 0.00 7.82 -7.72
CA LEU A 62 -1.21 7.59 -6.94
C LEU A 62 -1.17 6.22 -6.24
N ILE A 63 -0.71 5.19 -6.95
CA ILE A 63 -0.46 3.85 -6.39
C ILE A 63 0.55 3.94 -5.24
N PHE A 64 1.68 4.60 -5.48
CA PHE A 64 2.76 4.75 -4.51
C PHE A 64 2.26 5.46 -3.25
N ARG A 65 1.65 6.65 -3.40
CA ARG A 65 1.11 7.41 -2.29
C ARG A 65 0.08 6.61 -1.50
N GLY A 66 -0.86 5.97 -2.19
CA GLY A 66 -1.90 5.17 -1.53
C GLY A 66 -1.31 3.98 -0.77
N LEU A 67 -0.28 3.31 -1.30
CA LEU A 67 0.45 2.25 -0.57
C LEU A 67 1.11 2.79 0.70
N VAL A 68 1.85 3.90 0.60
CA VAL A 68 2.51 4.51 1.75
C VAL A 68 1.50 4.87 2.82
N GLU A 69 0.40 5.52 2.47
CA GLU A 69 -0.67 5.87 3.41
C GLU A 69 -1.25 4.63 4.11
N GLN A 70 -1.59 3.57 3.36
CA GLN A 70 -2.15 2.35 3.94
C GLN A 70 -1.15 1.60 4.83
N LEU A 71 0.11 1.51 4.42
CA LEU A 71 1.15 0.84 5.20
C LEU A 71 1.45 1.61 6.49
N VAL A 72 1.62 2.94 6.42
CA VAL A 72 1.89 3.78 7.59
C VAL A 72 0.71 3.79 8.57
N ASN A 73 -0.54 3.73 8.09
CA ASN A 73 -1.70 3.69 8.97
C ASN A 73 -1.80 2.38 9.77
N ASN A 74 -1.34 1.28 9.21
CA ASN A 74 -1.48 -0.06 9.79
C ASN A 74 -0.24 -0.53 10.58
N CYS A 75 0.70 0.37 10.85
CA CYS A 75 2.01 0.06 11.43
C CYS A 75 2.25 0.75 12.78
N ASP A 76 3.15 0.23 13.60
CA ASP A 76 3.59 0.87 14.84
C ASP A 76 4.44 2.13 14.60
N MET A 77 4.41 3.07 15.56
CA MET A 77 5.13 4.35 15.43
C MET A 77 6.63 4.18 15.14
N SER A 78 7.25 3.15 15.70
CA SER A 78 8.68 2.81 15.53
C SER A 78 9.07 2.51 14.08
N ILE A 79 8.15 1.92 13.31
CA ILE A 79 8.38 1.57 11.90
C ILE A 79 7.87 2.66 10.95
N LYS A 80 6.85 3.45 11.33
CA LYS A 80 6.30 4.55 10.50
C LYS A 80 7.39 5.52 10.04
N ALA A 81 8.27 5.96 10.95
CA ALA A 81 9.32 6.91 10.62
C ALA A 81 10.29 6.36 9.56
N LYS A 82 10.75 5.11 9.74
CA LYS A 82 11.62 4.42 8.78
C LYS A 82 10.91 4.20 7.44
N THR A 83 9.64 3.80 7.46
CA THR A 83 8.84 3.62 6.24
C THR A 83 8.72 4.92 5.44
N LEU A 84 8.49 6.06 6.11
CA LEU A 84 8.40 7.37 5.45
C LEU A 84 9.74 7.85 4.88
N GLU A 85 10.84 7.59 5.59
CA GLU A 85 12.19 7.89 5.11
C GLU A 85 12.48 7.17 3.78
N PHE A 86 12.27 5.85 3.73
CA PHE A 86 12.42 5.09 2.50
C PHE A 86 11.40 5.49 1.43
N ALA A 87 10.15 5.77 1.82
CA ALA A 87 9.13 6.21 0.87
C ALA A 87 9.57 7.46 0.11
N THR A 88 10.19 8.42 0.79
CA THR A 88 10.70 9.65 0.18
C THR A 88 11.79 9.35 -0.87
N GLU A 89 12.73 8.46 -0.55
CA GLU A 89 13.81 8.06 -1.46
C GLU A 89 13.26 7.35 -2.72
N TYR A 90 12.33 6.41 -2.54
CA TYR A 90 11.75 5.65 -3.65
C TYR A 90 10.81 6.50 -4.51
N GLU A 91 10.08 7.45 -3.92
CA GLU A 91 9.24 8.39 -4.67
C GLU A 91 10.09 9.25 -5.61
N HIS A 92 11.17 9.85 -5.10
CA HIS A 92 12.07 10.66 -5.89
C HIS A 92 12.71 9.87 -7.04
N ARG A 93 13.14 8.63 -6.76
CA ARG A 93 13.67 7.71 -7.78
C ARG A 93 12.63 7.35 -8.84
N MET A 94 11.38 7.12 -8.44
CA MET A 94 10.30 6.77 -9.36
C MET A 94 9.97 7.93 -10.32
N GLN A 95 10.09 9.18 -9.88
CA GLN A 95 9.90 10.36 -10.72
C GLN A 95 11.05 10.56 -11.72
N SER A 96 12.25 10.10 -11.38
CA SER A 96 13.46 10.24 -12.22
C SER A 96 13.72 9.04 -13.14
N GLY A 97 13.06 7.91 -12.89
CA GLY A 97 13.27 6.64 -13.59
C GLY A 97 12.25 6.34 -14.69
N ALA A 98 12.61 5.43 -15.61
CA ALA A 98 11.76 5.08 -16.76
C ALA A 98 10.77 3.93 -16.50
N LYS A 99 11.01 3.06 -15.50
CA LYS A 99 10.19 1.86 -15.24
C LYS A 99 9.59 1.88 -13.84
N HIS A 100 8.41 2.50 -13.71
CA HIS A 100 7.74 2.70 -12.41
C HIS A 100 7.52 1.43 -11.60
N ILE A 101 7.22 0.30 -12.26
CA ILE A 101 7.01 -0.98 -11.58
C ILE A 101 8.24 -1.45 -10.77
N PHE A 102 9.45 -1.17 -11.25
CA PHE A 102 10.67 -1.55 -10.52
C PHE A 102 10.81 -0.75 -9.23
N HIS A 103 10.43 0.53 -9.25
CA HIS A 103 10.49 1.38 -8.07
C HIS A 103 9.39 1.03 -7.06
N LEU A 104 8.18 0.73 -7.53
CA LEU A 104 7.07 0.27 -6.69
C LEU A 104 7.43 -1.03 -5.99
N GLU A 105 7.92 -2.01 -6.73
CA GLU A 105 8.32 -3.30 -6.17
C GLU A 105 9.49 -3.17 -5.19
N ALA A 106 10.51 -2.38 -5.54
CA ALA A 106 11.66 -2.19 -4.66
C ALA A 106 11.26 -1.52 -3.34
N PHE A 107 10.32 -0.58 -3.36
CA PHE A 107 9.75 -0.01 -2.13
C PHE A 107 9.02 -1.07 -1.31
N VAL A 108 8.17 -1.90 -1.93
CA VAL A 108 7.45 -2.98 -1.22
C VAL A 108 8.43 -3.98 -0.60
N ALA A 109 9.46 -4.39 -1.35
CA ALA A 109 10.49 -5.30 -0.86
C ALA A 109 11.24 -4.71 0.36
N GLN A 110 11.58 -3.42 0.28
CA GLN A 110 12.23 -2.71 1.39
C GLN A 110 11.33 -2.63 2.62
N PHE A 111 10.04 -2.31 2.43
CA PHE A 111 9.06 -2.32 3.52
C PHE A 111 8.93 -3.71 4.15
N MET A 112 8.77 -4.77 3.35
CA MET A 112 8.68 -6.14 3.84
C MET A 112 9.91 -6.54 4.68
N ASN A 113 11.11 -6.12 4.27
CA ASN A 113 12.34 -6.37 5.02
C ASN A 113 12.33 -5.68 6.39
N ILE A 114 11.95 -4.40 6.45
CA ILE A 114 11.87 -3.63 7.69
C ILE A 114 10.81 -4.23 8.62
N TYR A 115 9.63 -4.52 8.09
CA TYR A 115 8.52 -5.06 8.85
C TYR A 115 8.84 -6.44 9.41
N LYS A 116 9.47 -7.31 8.62
CA LYS A 116 9.90 -8.64 9.07
C LYS A 116 10.92 -8.57 10.21
N LYS A 117 11.91 -7.67 10.12
CA LYS A 117 12.89 -7.45 11.19
C LYS A 117 12.21 -6.97 12.48
N PHE A 118 11.28 -6.03 12.36
CA PHE A 118 10.50 -5.53 13.49
C PHE A 118 9.71 -6.65 14.17
N LEU A 119 9.02 -7.51 13.41
CA LEU A 119 8.31 -8.67 13.98
C LEU A 119 9.26 -9.65 14.67
N SER A 120 10.45 -9.90 14.11
CA SER A 120 11.45 -10.76 14.75
C SER A 120 11.99 -10.16 16.06
N GLU A 121 12.21 -8.85 16.11
CA GLU A 121 12.62 -8.15 17.32
C GLU A 121 11.55 -8.22 18.43
N LEU A 122 10.27 -8.04 18.07
CA LEU A 122 9.14 -8.18 19.00
C LEU A 122 9.03 -9.58 19.62
N VAL A 123 9.13 -10.62 18.79
CA VAL A 123 9.06 -12.02 19.27
C VAL A 123 10.20 -12.30 20.25
N MET A 124 11.41 -11.80 19.99
CA MET A 124 12.55 -11.98 20.90
C MET A 124 12.39 -11.23 22.23
N THR A 125 11.62 -10.14 22.27
CA THR A 125 11.35 -9.42 23.54
C THR A 125 10.25 -10.05 24.39
N ASP A 126 9.33 -10.81 23.78
CA ASP A 126 8.24 -11.50 24.50
C ASP A 126 8.68 -12.84 25.14
N ASP A 127 9.84 -13.37 24.75
CA ASP A 127 10.43 -14.60 25.28
C ASP A 127 11.27 -14.41 26.58
N PHE A 128 11.27 -13.21 27.17
CA PHE A 128 11.96 -12.86 28.43
C PHE A 128 10.99 -12.30 29.49
#